data_AF-A0A933QTD8-F1
#
_entry.id   AF-A0A933QTD8-F1
#
_cell.length_a   1.000
_cell.length_b   1.000
_cell.length_c   1.000
_cell.angle_alpha   90.00
_cell.angle_beta   90.00
_cell.angle_gamma   90.00
#
_symmetry.space_group_name_H-M   'P 1'
#
loop_
_entity.id
_entity.type
_entity.pdbx_description
1 polymer ?
#
loop_
_entity_poly.entity_id
_entity_poly.type
_entity_poly.pdbx_seq_one_letter_code
_entity_poly.pdbx_strand_id
1 'polypeptide(L)'
;MAQGIDLTTGAPISATIVFPRNAVAHAVVSLQNAPDQTKIKAIWYAIDVGNASPPNTQIQAPIEWTVESGNTFIDFTQGPITLAGIYRVEIYANGVLAQTINFSVR
;
A
#
# COMPACT_ATOMS: atom_id res chain seq x y z
N MET A 1 -0.23 2.13 -6.82
CA MET A 1 -0.78 3.20 -5.96
C MET A 1 -1.87 3.92 -6.73
N ALA A 2 -3.02 4.14 -6.10
CA ALA A 2 -4.20 4.71 -6.72
C ALA A 2 -5.09 5.43 -5.71
N GLN A 3 -5.96 6.33 -6.18
CA GLN A 3 -6.99 6.98 -5.34
C GLN A 3 -8.24 6.14 -5.16
N GLY A 4 -8.40 5.09 -5.96
CA GLY A 4 -9.48 4.12 -5.83
C GLY A 4 -9.16 2.87 -6.63
N ILE A 5 -10.06 1.88 -6.57
CA ILE A 5 -9.94 0.63 -7.29
C ILE A 5 -11.28 0.23 -7.87
N ASP A 6 -11.24 -0.44 -9.01
CA ASP A 6 -12.39 -1.19 -9.51
C ASP A 6 -12.46 -2.51 -8.72
N LEU A 7 -13.51 -2.68 -7.91
CA LEU A 7 -13.69 -3.86 -7.05
C LEU A 7 -13.97 -5.14 -7.83
N THR A 8 -14.29 -5.05 -9.12
CA THR A 8 -14.52 -6.23 -9.97
C THR A 8 -13.25 -6.73 -10.62
N THR A 9 -12.36 -5.83 -11.02
CA THR A 9 -11.15 -6.17 -11.79
C THR A 9 -9.85 -6.01 -11.01
N GLY A 10 -9.87 -5.29 -9.89
CA GLY A 10 -8.68 -4.83 -9.18
C GLY A 10 -7.93 -3.72 -9.93
N ALA A 11 -8.49 -3.17 -11.00
CA ALA A 11 -7.83 -2.12 -11.76
C ALA A 11 -7.72 -0.83 -10.93
N PRO A 12 -6.54 -0.19 -10.89
CA PRO A 12 -6.37 1.13 -10.31
C PRO A 12 -7.30 2.18 -10.95
N ILE A 13 -8.07 2.91 -10.14
CA ILE A 13 -8.78 4.13 -10.56
C ILE A 13 -7.94 5.34 -10.14
N SER A 14 -7.61 6.21 -11.10
CA SER A 14 -6.75 7.37 -10.88
C SER A 14 -5.41 6.99 -10.24
N ALA A 15 -4.64 6.14 -10.94
CA ALA A 15 -3.30 5.72 -10.52
C ALA A 15 -2.39 6.94 -10.30
N THR A 16 -1.76 7.02 -9.12
CA THR A 16 -0.93 8.16 -8.74
C THR A 16 0.02 7.80 -7.59
N ILE A 17 1.10 8.56 -7.48
CA ILE A 17 2.00 8.60 -6.31
C ILE A 17 1.94 9.95 -5.60
N VAL A 18 0.99 10.80 -5.99
CA VAL A 18 0.74 12.11 -5.38
C VAL A 18 -0.72 12.16 -4.97
N PHE A 19 -0.95 12.33 -3.67
CA PHE A 19 -2.26 12.32 -3.06
C PHE A 19 -2.56 13.68 -2.42
N PRO A 20 -3.79 14.19 -2.54
CA PRO A 20 -4.20 15.32 -1.72
C PRO A 20 -4.27 14.89 -0.25
N ARG A 21 -4.16 15.86 0.66
CA ARG A 21 -4.44 15.61 2.09
C ARG A 21 -5.83 15.00 2.27
N ASN A 22 -5.96 14.15 3.29
CA ASN A 22 -7.17 13.40 3.64
C ASN A 22 -7.63 12.39 2.58
N ALA A 23 -6.84 12.15 1.53
CA ALA A 23 -7.11 11.06 0.60
C ALA A 23 -6.89 9.69 1.26
N VAL A 24 -7.58 8.69 0.74
CA VAL A 24 -7.26 7.28 0.93
C VAL A 24 -6.34 6.86 -0.20
N ALA A 25 -5.21 6.26 0.15
CA ALA A 25 -4.27 5.67 -0.80
C ALA A 25 -4.51 4.16 -0.88
N HIS A 26 -4.54 3.64 -2.10
CA HIS A 26 -4.70 2.22 -2.41
C HIS A 26 -3.39 1.65 -2.98
N ALA A 27 -2.84 0.64 -2.34
CA ALA A 27 -1.74 -0.17 -2.85
C ALA A 27 -2.30 -1.53 -3.31
N VAL A 28 -2.61 -1.62 -4.60
CA VAL A 28 -3.14 -2.85 -5.20
C VAL A 28 -2.01 -3.77 -5.62
N VAL A 29 -2.09 -5.02 -5.19
CA VAL A 29 -1.19 -6.10 -5.60
C VAL A 29 -1.97 -7.06 -6.47
N SER A 30 -1.63 -7.13 -7.76
CA SER A 30 -2.14 -8.15 -8.67
C SER A 30 -1.23 -9.38 -8.61
N LEU A 31 -1.83 -10.54 -8.38
CA LEU A 31 -1.15 -11.82 -8.28
C LEU A 31 -1.55 -12.69 -9.46
N GLN A 32 -0.55 -13.31 -10.10
CA GLN A 32 -0.75 -14.26 -11.19
C GLN A 32 -0.09 -15.57 -10.83
N ASN A 33 -0.84 -16.67 -10.93
CA ASN A 33 -0.41 -18.02 -10.61
C ASN A 33 0.28 -18.10 -9.25
N ALA A 34 -0.24 -17.38 -8.24
CA ALA A 34 0.35 -17.41 -6.91
C ALA A 34 0.18 -18.81 -6.32
N PRO A 35 1.25 -19.41 -5.77
CA PRO A 35 1.13 -20.66 -5.03
C PRO A 35 0.16 -20.53 -3.87
N ASP A 36 -0.50 -21.63 -3.54
CA ASP A 36 -1.34 -21.73 -2.36
C ASP A 36 -0.57 -21.31 -1.11
N GLN A 37 -1.27 -20.66 -0.17
CA GLN A 37 -0.70 -20.16 1.07
C GLN A 37 0.34 -19.04 0.90
N THR A 38 0.40 -18.39 -0.26
CA THR A 38 1.24 -17.19 -0.45
C THR A 38 0.77 -16.09 0.50
N LYS A 39 1.67 -15.59 1.35
CA LYS A 39 1.39 -14.50 2.28
C LYS A 39 1.83 -13.17 1.69
N ILE A 40 0.90 -12.24 1.49
CA ILE A 40 1.19 -10.88 1.07
C ILE A 40 0.93 -9.92 2.21
N LYS A 41 1.91 -9.08 2.54
CA LYS A 41 1.81 -8.11 3.63
C LYS A 41 2.18 -6.71 3.14
N ALA A 42 1.44 -5.70 3.59
CA ALA A 42 1.78 -4.30 3.39
C ALA A 42 2.13 -3.61 4.72
N ILE A 43 3.20 -2.82 4.71
CA ILE A 43 3.58 -1.95 5.82
C ILE A 43 3.77 -0.53 5.30
N TRP A 44 3.21 0.43 6.03
CA TRP A 44 3.18 1.83 5.62
C TRP A 44 4.00 2.67 6.58
N TYR A 45 4.79 3.57 6.03
CA TYR A 45 5.74 4.40 6.76
C TYR A 45 5.60 5.87 6.38
N ALA A 46 5.68 6.75 7.38
CA ALA A 46 6.05 8.14 7.20
C ALA A 46 7.58 8.22 7.07
N ILE A 47 8.06 8.81 5.98
CA ILE A 47 9.49 8.95 5.69
C ILE A 47 9.96 10.35 6.04
N ASP A 48 9.22 11.36 5.60
CA ASP A 48 9.47 12.76 5.93
C ASP A 48 8.13 13.49 6.00
N VAL A 49 7.71 13.82 7.22
CA VAL A 49 6.50 14.61 7.51
C VAL A 49 6.87 15.85 8.31
N GLY A 50 8.09 16.36 8.10
CA GLY A 50 8.69 17.42 8.93
C GLY A 50 8.84 16.98 10.39
N ASN A 51 8.58 17.90 11.32
CA ASN A 51 8.77 17.66 12.75
C ASN A 51 7.63 16.86 13.40
N ALA A 52 6.62 16.41 12.63
CA ALA A 52 5.47 15.70 13.19
C ALA A 52 5.80 14.26 13.62
N SER A 53 6.85 13.64 13.06
CA SER A 53 7.24 12.26 13.37
C SER A 53 8.67 11.99 12.92
N PRO A 54 9.44 11.11 13.61
CA PRO A 54 10.73 10.65 13.11
C PRO A 54 10.61 9.95 11.74
N PRO A 55 11.67 9.98 10.92
CA PRO A 55 11.73 9.20 9.68
C PRO A 55 11.54 7.70 9.90
N ASN A 56 10.94 7.03 8.92
CA ASN A 56 10.61 5.60 8.94
C ASN A 56 9.65 5.18 10.07
N THR A 57 8.79 6.09 10.52
CA THR A 57 7.75 5.74 11.49
C THR A 57 6.63 4.98 10.81
N GLN A 58 6.30 3.79 11.32
CA GLN A 58 5.16 3.02 10.83
C GLN A 58 3.83 3.72 11.19
N ILE A 59 2.94 3.89 10.20
CA ILE A 59 1.71 4.71 10.37
C ILE A 59 0.42 3.90 10.49
N GLN A 60 0.48 2.57 10.30
CA GLN A 60 -0.61 1.66 10.60
C GLN A 60 -0.08 0.28 11.00
N ALA A 61 -0.90 -0.53 11.68
CA ALA A 61 -0.56 -1.94 11.89
C ALA A 61 -0.39 -2.66 10.54
N PRO A 62 0.58 -3.59 10.40
CA PRO A 62 0.76 -4.32 9.16
C PRO A 62 -0.50 -5.13 8.83
N ILE A 63 -0.91 -5.11 7.57
CA ILE A 63 -2.02 -5.95 7.09
C ILE A 63 -1.40 -7.08 6.27
N GLU A 64 -1.78 -8.32 6.57
CA GLU A 64 -1.32 -9.52 5.87
C GLU A 64 -2.52 -10.33 5.38
N TRP A 65 -2.40 -10.86 4.16
CA TRP A 65 -3.37 -11.73 3.52
C TRP A 65 -2.70 -13.03 3.12
N THR A 66 -3.37 -14.15 3.37
CA THR A 66 -2.97 -15.46 2.86
C THR A 66 -3.83 -15.79 1.65
N VAL A 67 -3.18 -15.98 0.51
CA VAL A 67 -3.84 -16.33 -0.75
C VAL A 67 -4.14 -17.82 -0.74
N GLU A 68 -5.39 -18.18 -1.03
CA GLU A 68 -5.79 -19.60 -1.07
C GLU A 68 -5.22 -20.30 -2.31
N SER A 69 -5.38 -19.72 -3.50
CA SER A 69 -4.72 -20.15 -4.75
C SER A 69 -4.99 -19.17 -5.91
N GLY A 70 -4.16 -19.19 -6.96
CA GLY A 70 -4.52 -18.70 -8.30
C GLY A 70 -4.27 -17.22 -8.60
N ASN A 71 -5.09 -16.68 -9.52
CA ASN A 71 -5.05 -15.28 -9.95
C ASN A 71 -6.01 -14.46 -9.09
N THR A 72 -5.51 -13.42 -8.45
CA THR A 72 -6.34 -12.52 -7.62
C THR A 72 -5.70 -11.15 -7.50
N PHE A 73 -6.39 -10.23 -6.85
CA PHE A 73 -5.82 -8.97 -6.41
C PHE A 73 -6.09 -8.73 -4.93
N ILE A 74 -5.21 -7.97 -4.29
CA ILE A 74 -5.35 -7.54 -2.90
C ILE A 74 -5.26 -6.03 -2.88
N ASP A 75 -6.21 -5.37 -2.23
CA ASP A 75 -6.18 -3.94 -1.99
C ASP A 75 -5.73 -3.64 -0.56
N PHE A 76 -4.60 -2.97 -0.42
CA PHE A 76 -4.16 -2.43 0.86
C PHE A 76 -4.48 -0.93 0.88
N THR A 77 -5.35 -0.54 1.81
CA THR A 77 -5.74 0.85 1.98
C THR A 77 -4.97 1.52 3.11
N GLN A 78 -4.70 2.80 2.94
CA GLN A 78 -4.15 3.66 3.99
C GLN A 78 -4.80 5.03 3.89
N GLY A 79 -5.46 5.46 4.95
CA GLY A 79 -5.97 6.82 5.07
C GLY A 79 -7.18 6.95 5.98
N PRO A 80 -7.70 8.18 6.13
CA PRO A 80 -7.22 9.41 5.48
C PRO A 80 -5.83 9.83 6.02
N ILE A 81 -4.90 10.20 5.12
CA ILE A 81 -3.57 10.71 5.51
C ILE A 81 -3.61 12.24 5.60
N THR A 82 -3.48 12.78 6.81
CA THR A 82 -3.73 14.21 7.09
C THR A 82 -2.48 15.10 6.96
N LEU A 83 -1.31 14.54 7.22
CA LEU A 83 -0.03 15.26 7.16
C LEU A 83 0.48 15.26 5.71
N ALA A 84 0.98 16.41 5.27
CA ALA A 84 1.75 16.47 4.02
C ALA A 84 3.16 15.92 4.27
N GLY A 85 3.73 15.31 3.25
CA GLY A 85 5.06 14.71 3.35
C GLY A 85 5.29 13.57 2.38
N ILE A 86 6.40 12.87 2.60
CA ILE A 86 6.82 11.68 1.88
C ILE A 86 6.51 10.46 2.73
N TYR A 87 5.91 9.48 2.06
CA TYR A 87 5.48 8.22 2.63
C TYR A 87 6.00 7.07 1.78
N ARG A 88 5.94 5.88 2.35
CA ARG A 88 6.36 4.65 1.71
C ARG A 88 5.41 3.52 2.07
N VAL A 89 5.05 2.71 1.10
CA VAL A 89 4.48 1.38 1.34
C VAL A 89 5.50 0.33 0.92
N GLU A 90 5.67 -0.67 1.77
CA GLU A 90 6.46 -1.86 1.49
C GLU A 90 5.54 -3.06 1.39
N ILE A 91 5.68 -3.81 0.29
CA ILE A 91 4.94 -5.03 0.02
C ILE A 91 5.90 -6.20 0.19
N TYR A 92 5.50 -7.16 1.00
CA TYR A 92 6.23 -8.38 1.29
C TYR A 92 5.47 -9.58 0.73
N ALA A 93 6.18 -10.53 0.14
CA ALA A 93 5.67 -11.84 -0.23
C ALA A 93 6.44 -12.91 0.55
N ASN A 94 5.72 -13.74 1.32
CA ASN A 94 6.28 -14.79 2.17
C ASN A 94 7.41 -14.28 3.09
N GLY A 95 7.22 -13.08 3.65
CA GLY A 95 8.19 -12.43 4.54
C GLY A 95 9.38 -11.77 3.83
N VAL A 96 9.51 -11.90 2.52
CA VAL A 96 10.56 -11.25 1.72
C VAL A 96 10.04 -9.95 1.14
N LEU A 97 10.82 -8.87 1.24
CA LEU A 97 10.47 -7.58 0.64
C LEU A 97 10.42 -7.74 -0.89
N ALA A 98 9.23 -7.57 -1.47
CA ALA A 98 8.99 -7.72 -2.90
C ALA A 98 9.00 -6.36 -3.60
N GLN A 99 8.42 -5.33 -2.98
CA GLN A 99 8.33 -4.01 -3.57
C GLN A 99 8.34 -2.91 -2.51
N THR A 100 8.92 -1.78 -2.88
CA THR A 100 8.89 -0.54 -2.11
C THR A 100 8.38 0.57 -3.00
N ILE A 101 7.37 1.31 -2.56
CA ILE A 101 6.78 2.41 -3.32
C ILE A 101 6.75 3.65 -2.45
N ASN A 102 7.44 4.70 -2.90
CA ASN A 102 7.36 6.02 -2.29
C ASN A 102 6.21 6.82 -2.92
N PHE A 103 5.49 7.58 -2.09
CA PHE A 103 4.44 8.50 -2.53
C PHE A 103 4.44 9.77 -1.68
N SER A 104 3.84 10.83 -2.19
CA SER A 104 3.74 12.12 -1.49
C SER A 104 2.30 12.51 -1.21
N VAL A 105 2.07 13.12 -0.06
CA VAL A 105 0.82 13.81 0.27
C VAL A 105 1.07 15.32 0.24
N ARG A 106 0.30 16.07 -0.55
CA ARG A 106 0.41 17.54 -0.64
C ARG A 106 -0.93 18.21 -0.93
#